data_AF-A0A822EV82-F1
#
_entry.id   AF-A0A822EV82-F1
#
_cell.length_a   1.000
_cell.length_b   1.000
_cell.length_c   1.000
_cell.angle_alpha   90.00
_cell.angle_beta   90.00
_cell.angle_gamma   90.00
#
_symmetry.space_group_name_H-M   'P 1'
#
loop_
_entity.id
_entity.type
_entity.pdbx_description
1 polymer ?
#
loop_
_entity_poly.entity_id
_entity_poly.type
_entity_poly.pdbx_seq_one_letter_code
_entity_poly.pdbx_strand_id
1 'polypeptide(L)'
;MLIKWILYVAGIVGALLFIKPFVDEDISTLTKYHRMAILHRMLSLRNKLLPSVHPVSITADADSKALVEVIALYHPSLDLSDDLTNNDVEQFRYHSKRILTALLPAKSSSCLIQHHTFQYNSNQVNMYSIQHEQIIDWKCSNQPIILYFHGGGFVFGDIDTYSCYECHLSKSLNMLVLHVDFRLAPEYSLEQTIEDVITVYKVLLDVDPNIHRRLIGMGDSSGGMLWIYLLQWIISNNKPVPQGV
;
A
#
# COMPACT_ATOMS: atom_id res chain seq x y z
N MET A 1 -21.08 6.09 0.64
CA MET A 1 -21.31 4.80 -0.05
C MET A 1 -20.39 4.62 -1.26
N LEU A 2 -20.26 5.60 -2.17
CA LEU A 2 -19.39 5.52 -3.36
C LEU A 2 -17.88 5.50 -3.03
N ILE A 3 -17.46 6.21 -1.98
CA ILE A 3 -16.05 6.24 -1.53
C ILE A 3 -15.60 4.86 -1.03
N LYS A 4 -16.42 4.15 -0.22
CA LYS A 4 -16.15 2.76 0.21
C LYS A 4 -15.97 1.78 -0.98
N TRP A 5 -16.60 2.05 -2.12
CA TRP A 5 -16.46 1.28 -3.36
C TRP A 5 -15.15 1.56 -4.11
N ILE A 6 -14.65 2.79 -4.10
CA ILE A 6 -13.38 3.16 -4.73
C ILE A 6 -12.20 2.53 -3.95
N LEU A 7 -12.28 2.53 -2.61
CA LEU A 7 -11.29 1.88 -1.74
C LEU A 7 -11.19 0.37 -1.97
N TYR A 8 -12.35 -0.23 -2.22
CA TYR A 8 -12.51 -1.66 -2.47
C TYR A 8 -11.94 -2.06 -3.83
N VAL A 9 -12.18 -1.29 -4.90
CA VAL A 9 -11.71 -1.61 -6.25
C VAL A 9 -10.22 -1.29 -6.44
N ALA A 10 -9.71 -0.19 -5.87
CA ALA A 10 -8.30 0.19 -5.99
C ALA A 10 -7.35 -0.74 -5.20
N GLY A 11 -7.79 -1.20 -4.02
CA GLY A 11 -7.06 -2.19 -3.24
C GLY A 11 -6.89 -3.53 -3.99
N ILE A 12 -7.95 -3.98 -4.64
CA ILE A 12 -7.99 -5.21 -5.45
C ILE A 12 -7.11 -5.05 -6.71
N VAL A 13 -7.23 -3.95 -7.45
CA VAL A 13 -6.51 -3.79 -8.73
C VAL A 13 -5.00 -3.61 -8.54
N GLY A 14 -4.55 -2.89 -7.51
CA GLY A 14 -3.10 -2.68 -7.35
C GLY A 14 -2.34 -3.89 -6.80
N ALA A 15 -2.96 -4.76 -5.99
CA ALA A 15 -2.34 -6.04 -5.62
C ALA A 15 -2.20 -6.99 -6.84
N LEU A 16 -3.04 -6.81 -7.87
CA LEU A 16 -3.07 -7.61 -9.09
C LEU A 16 -2.10 -7.11 -10.19
N LEU A 17 -1.63 -5.86 -10.11
CA LEU A 17 -0.79 -5.23 -11.13
C LEU A 17 0.72 -5.24 -10.80
N PHE A 18 1.13 -5.48 -9.54
CA PHE A 18 2.53 -5.40 -9.12
C PHE A 18 3.42 -6.62 -9.45
N ILE A 19 2.90 -7.63 -10.15
CA ILE A 19 3.67 -8.83 -10.52
C ILE A 19 3.57 -9.12 -12.04
N LYS A 20 4.21 -8.28 -12.85
CA LYS A 20 5.10 -8.62 -14.00
C LYS A 20 5.58 -7.33 -14.69
N PRO A 21 6.89 -7.19 -15.01
CA PRO A 21 7.61 -8.16 -15.83
C PRO A 21 9.01 -8.52 -15.28
N PHE A 22 9.08 -9.56 -14.45
CA PHE A 22 10.35 -10.27 -14.13
C PHE A 22 10.09 -11.75 -13.87
N VAL A 23 9.39 -12.46 -14.77
CA VAL A 23 9.36 -13.93 -14.70
C VAL A 23 9.14 -14.49 -16.11
N ASP A 24 10.09 -15.30 -16.58
CA ASP A 24 9.93 -16.13 -17.77
C ASP A 24 8.74 -17.11 -17.61
N GLU A 25 8.27 -17.59 -18.75
CA GLU A 25 7.03 -18.33 -18.94
C GLU A 25 6.99 -19.66 -18.15
N ASP A 26 6.42 -19.67 -16.94
CA ASP A 26 5.67 -20.84 -16.42
C ASP A 26 4.80 -20.61 -15.15
N ILE A 27 4.43 -19.34 -14.86
CA ILE A 27 3.54 -18.99 -13.73
C ILE A 27 2.34 -18.16 -14.22
N SER A 28 1.70 -18.57 -15.32
CA SER A 28 0.51 -17.88 -15.85
C SER A 28 -0.79 -18.31 -15.17
N THR A 29 -0.78 -19.45 -14.50
CA THR A 29 -1.98 -20.12 -14.02
C THR A 29 -2.26 -19.73 -12.56
N LEU A 30 -1.28 -19.89 -11.67
CA LEU A 30 -1.38 -19.55 -10.24
C LEU A 30 -1.82 -18.09 -9.99
N THR A 31 -1.31 -17.15 -10.77
CA THR A 31 -1.59 -15.72 -10.65
C THR A 31 -2.98 -15.33 -11.14
N LYS A 32 -3.62 -16.11 -12.01
CA LYS A 32 -5.04 -15.98 -12.41
C LYS A 32 -5.96 -16.55 -11.33
N TYR A 33 -5.56 -17.63 -10.68
CA TYR A 33 -6.34 -18.37 -9.68
C TYR A 33 -6.52 -17.62 -8.35
N HIS A 34 -5.52 -16.86 -7.91
CA HIS A 34 -5.65 -15.98 -6.73
C HIS A 34 -6.69 -14.86 -6.91
N ARG A 35 -6.99 -14.44 -8.16
CA ARG A 35 -7.84 -13.28 -8.48
C ARG A 35 -9.34 -13.60 -8.36
N MET A 36 -9.73 -14.83 -8.68
CA MET A 36 -11.14 -15.25 -8.71
C MET A 36 -11.67 -15.62 -7.31
N ALA A 37 -10.84 -16.20 -6.45
CA ALA A 37 -11.23 -16.64 -5.11
C ALA A 37 -11.63 -15.48 -4.17
N ILE A 38 -10.89 -14.37 -4.24
CA ILE A 38 -11.17 -13.15 -3.46
C ILE A 38 -12.47 -12.49 -3.98
N LEU A 39 -12.63 -12.37 -5.30
CA LEU A 39 -13.80 -11.79 -5.95
C LEU A 39 -15.09 -12.58 -5.67
N HIS A 40 -15.02 -13.91 -5.61
CA HIS A 40 -16.17 -14.77 -5.31
C HIS A 40 -16.69 -14.57 -3.87
N ARG A 41 -15.79 -14.55 -2.88
CA ARG A 41 -16.15 -14.34 -1.46
C ARG A 41 -16.75 -12.96 -1.22
N MET A 42 -16.23 -11.99 -1.94
CA MET A 42 -16.66 -10.60 -1.99
C MET A 42 -18.09 -10.42 -2.54
N LEU A 43 -18.43 -11.10 -3.64
CA LEU A 43 -19.79 -11.09 -4.21
C LEU A 43 -20.79 -11.87 -3.34
N SER A 44 -20.36 -12.95 -2.70
CA SER A 44 -21.21 -13.70 -1.76
C SER A 44 -21.56 -12.87 -0.51
N LEU A 45 -20.63 -12.06 -0.01
CA LEU A 45 -20.86 -11.15 1.12
C LEU A 45 -21.79 -9.98 0.73
N ARG A 46 -21.60 -9.42 -0.47
CA ARG A 46 -22.50 -8.40 -1.06
C ARG A 46 -23.95 -8.88 -1.15
N ASN A 47 -24.17 -10.09 -1.68
CA ASN A 47 -25.52 -10.62 -1.89
C ASN A 47 -26.24 -10.93 -0.56
N LYS A 48 -25.51 -11.22 0.53
CA LYS A 48 -26.07 -11.36 1.88
C LYS A 48 -26.45 -10.02 2.51
N LEU A 49 -25.68 -8.96 2.25
CA LEU A 49 -25.87 -7.65 2.87
C LEU A 49 -26.87 -6.75 2.12
N LEU A 50 -27.20 -7.05 0.85
CA LEU A 50 -28.09 -6.25 0.00
C LEU A 50 -28.99 -7.13 -0.90
N PRO A 51 -30.03 -7.79 -0.35
CA PRO A 51 -30.86 -8.76 -1.08
C PRO A 51 -31.76 -8.17 -2.18
N SER A 52 -31.90 -6.85 -2.24
CA SER A 52 -32.75 -6.14 -3.22
C SER A 52 -32.06 -5.82 -4.55
N VAL A 53 -30.78 -6.17 -4.71
CA VAL A 53 -30.00 -5.93 -5.95
C VAL A 53 -29.79 -7.27 -6.67
N HIS A 54 -30.04 -7.32 -7.99
CA HIS A 54 -29.95 -8.56 -8.78
C HIS A 54 -28.61 -9.31 -8.52
N PRO A 55 -28.66 -10.62 -8.19
CA PRO A 55 -27.48 -11.38 -7.85
C PRO A 55 -26.61 -11.59 -9.09
N VAL A 56 -25.33 -11.24 -8.98
CA VAL A 56 -24.31 -11.67 -9.92
C VAL A 56 -23.72 -12.95 -9.34
N SER A 57 -23.90 -14.07 -10.04
CA SER A 57 -23.28 -15.35 -9.68
C SER A 57 -22.07 -15.62 -10.57
N ILE A 58 -20.93 -15.89 -9.97
CA ILE A 58 -19.79 -16.54 -10.62
C ILE A 58 -19.60 -17.85 -9.86
N THR A 59 -19.49 -18.98 -10.55
CA THR A 59 -19.26 -20.28 -9.91
C THR A 59 -17.77 -20.45 -9.59
N ALA A 60 -17.42 -20.67 -8.32
CA ALA A 60 -16.05 -20.97 -7.89
C ALA A 60 -15.57 -22.32 -8.45
N ASP A 61 -14.41 -22.32 -9.09
CA ASP A 61 -13.73 -23.53 -9.57
C ASP A 61 -13.00 -24.29 -8.43
N ALA A 62 -12.52 -25.50 -8.75
CA ALA A 62 -11.87 -26.40 -7.81
C ALA A 62 -10.61 -25.80 -7.15
N ASP A 63 -9.93 -24.88 -7.85
CA ASP A 63 -8.65 -24.31 -7.43
C ASP A 63 -8.85 -23.16 -6.43
N SER A 64 -9.97 -22.43 -6.51
CA SER A 64 -10.38 -21.45 -5.52
C SER A 64 -10.69 -22.08 -4.15
N LYS A 65 -11.05 -23.36 -4.12
CA LYS A 65 -11.24 -24.14 -2.88
C LYS A 65 -9.90 -24.55 -2.26
N ALA A 66 -8.89 -24.88 -3.07
CA ALA A 66 -7.57 -25.26 -2.58
C ALA A 66 -6.86 -24.12 -1.81
N LEU A 67 -7.01 -22.87 -2.25
CA LEU A 67 -6.46 -21.70 -1.54
C LEU A 67 -7.20 -21.41 -0.22
N VAL A 68 -8.51 -21.64 -0.20
CA VAL A 68 -9.33 -21.58 1.03
C VAL A 68 -8.90 -22.68 2.00
N GLU A 69 -8.59 -23.88 1.50
CA GLU A 69 -8.04 -24.98 2.30
C GLU A 69 -6.64 -24.66 2.83
N VAL A 70 -5.76 -24.00 2.06
CA VAL A 70 -4.44 -23.55 2.56
C VAL A 70 -4.59 -22.50 3.65
N ILE A 71 -5.43 -21.48 3.48
CA ILE A 71 -5.68 -20.46 4.51
C ILE A 71 -6.33 -21.09 5.75
N ALA A 72 -7.26 -22.05 5.58
CA ALA A 72 -7.89 -22.78 6.68
C ALA A 72 -6.94 -23.78 7.37
N LEU A 73 -5.96 -24.34 6.64
CA LEU A 73 -4.91 -25.21 7.18
C LEU A 73 -3.96 -24.42 8.10
N TYR A 74 -3.68 -23.15 7.78
CA TYR A 74 -2.84 -22.28 8.61
C TYR A 74 -3.64 -21.49 9.67
N HIS A 75 -4.95 -21.32 9.51
CA HIS A 75 -5.83 -20.64 10.48
C HIS A 75 -7.18 -21.38 10.65
N PRO A 76 -7.20 -22.51 11.37
CA PRO A 76 -8.41 -23.33 11.56
C PRO A 76 -9.55 -22.62 12.33
N SER A 77 -9.25 -21.51 13.00
CA SER A 77 -10.17 -20.74 13.84
C SER A 77 -10.69 -19.45 13.21
N LEU A 78 -10.40 -19.20 11.93
CA LEU A 78 -10.83 -17.96 11.26
C LEU A 78 -12.33 -18.02 10.90
N ASP A 79 -13.20 -17.79 11.88
CA ASP A 79 -14.61 -17.51 11.66
C ASP A 79 -14.78 -16.07 11.16
N LEU A 80 -15.19 -15.91 9.91
CA LEU A 80 -15.42 -14.60 9.27
C LEU A 80 -16.85 -14.07 9.51
N SER A 81 -17.64 -14.73 10.36
CA SER A 81 -19.00 -14.32 10.70
C SER A 81 -19.11 -13.45 11.97
N ASP A 82 -18.05 -13.42 12.79
CA ASP A 82 -17.92 -12.58 13.98
C ASP A 82 -17.12 -11.28 13.69
N ASP A 83 -17.32 -10.25 14.52
CA ASP A 83 -16.55 -9.01 14.44
C ASP A 83 -15.05 -9.30 14.66
N LEU A 84 -14.20 -8.82 13.74
CA LEU A 84 -12.75 -8.96 13.84
C LEU A 84 -12.21 -8.31 15.11
N THR A 85 -11.42 -9.04 15.89
CA THR A 85 -10.75 -8.49 17.08
C THR A 85 -9.43 -7.80 16.71
N ASN A 86 -8.91 -6.97 17.61
CA ASN A 86 -7.57 -6.38 17.43
C ASN A 86 -6.48 -7.45 17.31
N ASN A 87 -6.61 -8.57 18.03
CA ASN A 87 -5.68 -9.70 17.95
C ASN A 87 -5.70 -10.35 16.54
N ASP A 88 -6.87 -10.46 15.90
CA ASP A 88 -6.96 -11.00 14.54
C ASP A 88 -6.26 -10.11 13.53
N VAL A 89 -6.35 -8.79 13.70
CA VAL A 89 -5.62 -7.81 12.88
C VAL A 89 -4.11 -7.92 13.10
N GLU A 90 -3.66 -8.04 14.35
CA GLU A 90 -2.24 -8.23 14.66
C GLU A 90 -1.68 -9.52 14.05
N GLN A 91 -2.40 -10.64 14.17
CA GLN A 91 -2.02 -11.90 13.54
C GLN A 91 -1.98 -11.77 12.01
N PHE A 92 -3.00 -11.13 11.41
CA PHE A 92 -3.03 -10.86 9.98
C PHE A 92 -1.81 -10.05 9.53
N ARG A 93 -1.47 -8.95 10.23
CA ARG A 93 -0.29 -8.12 9.95
C ARG A 93 0.99 -8.94 10.07
N TYR A 94 1.13 -9.72 11.13
CA TYR A 94 2.29 -10.58 11.38
C TYR A 94 2.51 -11.60 10.26
N HIS A 95 1.47 -12.36 9.90
CA HIS A 95 1.57 -13.39 8.86
C HIS A 95 1.76 -12.78 7.47
N SER A 96 1.04 -11.70 7.15
CA SER A 96 1.20 -10.99 5.87
C SER A 96 2.60 -10.44 5.69
N LYS A 97 3.21 -9.87 6.75
CA LYS A 97 4.60 -9.40 6.75
C LYS A 97 5.55 -10.54 6.41
N ARG A 98 5.43 -11.68 7.09
CA ARG A 98 6.29 -12.84 6.85
C ARG A 98 6.16 -13.39 5.43
N ILE A 99 4.94 -13.49 4.91
CA ILE A 99 4.70 -13.97 3.55
C ILE A 99 5.31 -12.99 2.55
N LEU A 100 5.03 -11.69 2.68
CA LEU A 100 5.49 -10.70 1.72
C LEU A 100 7.02 -10.53 1.75
N THR A 101 7.64 -10.48 2.93
CA THR A 101 9.11 -10.44 3.04
C THR A 101 9.76 -11.71 2.49
N ALA A 102 9.10 -12.87 2.52
CA ALA A 102 9.62 -14.10 1.93
C ALA A 102 9.49 -14.14 0.39
N LEU A 103 8.55 -13.39 -0.18
CA LEU A 103 8.34 -13.31 -1.64
C LEU A 103 9.22 -12.23 -2.30
N LEU A 104 9.66 -11.23 -1.53
CA LEU A 104 10.54 -10.18 -2.02
C LEU A 104 12.01 -10.64 -1.98
N PRO A 105 12.87 -10.10 -2.87
CA PRO A 105 14.31 -10.32 -2.79
C PRO A 105 14.86 -9.94 -1.41
N ALA A 106 16.07 -10.40 -1.08
CA ALA A 106 16.74 -9.89 0.12
C ALA A 106 17.09 -8.40 -0.06
N LYS A 107 16.86 -7.59 0.98
CA LYS A 107 17.28 -6.19 1.00
C LYS A 107 18.80 -6.10 0.81
N SER A 108 19.24 -5.26 -0.13
CA SER A 108 20.66 -5.05 -0.40
C SER A 108 21.40 -4.57 0.86
N SER A 109 22.62 -5.05 1.10
CA SER A 109 23.46 -4.58 2.21
C SER A 109 23.88 -3.11 2.07
N SER A 110 23.91 -2.60 0.84
CA SER A 110 24.12 -1.19 0.49
C SER A 110 22.88 -0.33 0.70
N CYS A 111 21.78 -0.88 1.18
CA CYS A 111 20.55 -0.14 1.42
C CYS A 111 20.62 0.66 2.72
N LEU A 112 20.45 1.97 2.61
CA LEU A 112 20.49 2.89 3.74
C LEU A 112 19.10 3.46 3.98
N ILE A 113 18.64 3.39 5.22
CA ILE A 113 17.32 3.85 5.66
C ILE A 113 17.52 4.82 6.82
N GLN A 114 16.94 6.01 6.71
CA GLN A 114 16.96 7.00 7.78
C GLN A 114 15.53 7.41 8.12
N HIS A 115 15.18 7.31 9.40
CA HIS A 115 13.89 7.73 9.93
C HIS A 115 13.86 9.24 10.16
N HIS A 116 12.73 9.85 9.83
CA HIS A 116 12.45 11.26 10.04
C HIS A 116 11.08 11.41 10.68
N THR A 117 11.02 12.21 11.73
CA THR A 117 9.76 12.59 12.38
C THR A 117 9.55 14.08 12.25
N PHE A 118 8.35 14.48 11.86
CA PHE A 118 7.95 15.87 11.71
C PHE A 118 6.71 16.15 12.53
N GLN A 119 6.68 17.35 13.11
CA GLN A 119 5.50 17.89 13.78
C GLN A 119 4.90 18.96 12.87
N TYR A 120 3.60 18.89 12.65
CA TYR A 120 2.85 19.88 11.89
C TYR A 120 1.55 20.18 12.63
N ASN A 121 1.47 21.38 13.23
CA ASN A 121 0.44 21.73 14.21
C ASN A 121 0.40 20.69 15.34
N SER A 122 -0.72 19.98 15.51
CA SER A 122 -0.91 18.92 16.50
C SER A 122 -0.60 17.50 15.97
N ASN A 123 -0.27 17.36 14.69
CA ASN A 123 -0.08 16.06 14.05
C ASN A 123 1.41 15.73 13.93
N GLN A 124 1.77 14.52 14.34
CA GLN A 124 3.08 13.93 14.09
C GLN A 124 3.00 13.01 12.88
N VAL A 125 3.93 13.15 11.94
CA VAL A 125 4.07 12.23 10.79
C VAL A 125 5.49 11.69 10.70
N ASN A 126 5.60 10.45 10.25
CA ASN A 126 6.86 9.75 10.07
C ASN A 126 7.13 9.51 8.58
N MET A 127 8.39 9.64 8.20
CA MET A 127 8.89 9.26 6.88
C MET A 127 10.21 8.52 7.03
N TYR A 128 10.54 7.67 6.06
CA TYR A 128 11.84 7.04 5.97
C TYR A 128 12.46 7.39 4.61
N SER A 129 13.66 7.96 4.62
CA SER A 129 14.43 8.13 3.39
C SER A 129 15.25 6.87 3.13
N ILE A 130 15.07 6.31 1.94
CA ILE A 130 15.69 5.05 1.51
C ILE A 130 16.54 5.34 0.27
N GLN A 131 17.80 4.93 0.35
CA GLN A 131 18.81 5.14 -0.68
C GLN A 131 19.71 3.92 -0.84
N HIS A 132 20.28 3.77 -2.03
CA HIS A 132 21.35 2.82 -2.30
C HIS A 132 22.72 3.53 -2.18
N GLU A 133 23.68 2.88 -1.49
CA GLU A 133 25.10 3.25 -1.33
C GLU A 133 25.44 4.51 -0.52
N GLN A 134 24.69 5.61 -0.63
CA GLN A 134 25.04 6.87 0.03
C GLN A 134 23.85 7.52 0.71
N ILE A 135 24.07 8.04 1.93
CA ILE A 135 23.08 8.88 2.61
C ILE A 135 23.12 10.29 2.01
N ILE A 136 22.04 10.67 1.37
CA ILE A 136 21.85 12.01 0.82
C ILE A 136 20.75 12.69 1.65
N ASP A 137 21.06 13.86 2.21
CA ASP A 137 20.03 14.66 2.87
C ASP A 137 19.08 15.21 1.80
N TRP A 138 17.88 14.65 1.76
CA TRP A 138 16.85 15.00 0.78
C TRP A 138 16.44 16.48 0.87
N LYS A 139 16.66 17.13 2.02
CA LYS A 139 16.32 18.53 2.28
C LYS A 139 17.25 19.50 1.54
N CYS A 140 18.49 19.10 1.30
CA CYS A 140 19.54 19.91 0.68
C CYS A 140 19.95 19.42 -0.71
N SER A 141 19.33 18.33 -1.19
CA SER A 141 19.65 17.70 -2.47
C SER A 141 18.74 18.15 -3.60
N ASN A 142 19.29 18.28 -4.80
CA ASN A 142 18.54 18.52 -6.04
C ASN A 142 18.11 17.22 -6.75
N GLN A 143 18.34 16.05 -6.15
CA GLN A 143 17.95 14.78 -6.76
C GLN A 143 16.44 14.60 -6.80
N PRO A 144 15.91 13.91 -7.82
CA PRO A 144 14.52 13.47 -7.85
C PRO A 144 14.19 12.56 -6.67
N ILE A 145 12.99 12.75 -6.11
CA ILE A 145 12.47 12.02 -4.97
C ILE A 145 11.19 11.29 -5.38
N ILE A 146 11.11 10.01 -5.04
CA ILE A 146 9.89 9.23 -5.08
C ILE A 146 9.20 9.36 -3.72
N LEU A 147 8.03 10.01 -3.66
CA LEU A 147 7.17 9.98 -2.48
C LEU A 147 6.30 8.73 -2.55
N TYR A 148 6.63 7.72 -1.74
CA TYR A 148 6.05 6.39 -1.84
C TYR A 148 5.00 6.12 -0.77
N PHE A 149 3.85 5.60 -1.19
CA PHE A 149 2.76 5.14 -0.34
C PHE A 149 2.56 3.63 -0.53
N HIS A 150 2.65 2.87 0.55
CA HIS A 150 2.59 1.41 0.48
C HIS A 150 1.17 0.85 0.34
N GLY A 151 1.06 -0.31 -0.30
CA GLY A 151 -0.16 -1.13 -0.33
C GLY A 151 -0.43 -1.87 0.99
N GLY A 152 -1.55 -2.59 1.04
CA GLY A 152 -1.98 -3.36 2.21
C GLY A 152 -3.38 -3.00 2.73
N GLY A 153 -4.20 -2.38 1.89
CA GLY A 153 -5.63 -2.18 2.15
C GLY A 153 -5.93 -1.27 3.34
N PHE A 154 -5.02 -0.34 3.68
CA PHE A 154 -5.08 0.54 4.86
C PHE A 154 -4.90 -0.17 6.20
N VAL A 155 -4.66 -1.48 6.20
CA VAL A 155 -4.60 -2.29 7.43
C VAL A 155 -3.20 -2.86 7.65
N PHE A 156 -2.41 -3.01 6.59
CA PHE A 156 -1.12 -3.69 6.59
C PHE A 156 -0.09 -2.89 5.79
N GLY A 157 1.19 -3.21 6.02
CA GLY A 157 2.35 -2.63 5.37
C GLY A 157 3.09 -1.69 6.32
N ASP A 158 4.41 -1.68 6.20
CA ASP A 158 5.32 -0.83 6.97
C ASP A 158 6.67 -0.76 6.23
N ILE A 159 7.61 -0.01 6.80
CA ILE A 159 8.97 0.13 6.27
C ILE A 159 9.71 -1.22 6.18
N ASP A 160 9.50 -2.15 7.11
CA ASP A 160 10.17 -3.45 7.07
C ASP A 160 9.65 -4.32 5.91
N THR A 161 8.38 -4.16 5.58
CA THR A 161 7.71 -4.88 4.50
C THR A 161 8.12 -4.34 3.13
N TYR A 162 8.22 -3.01 2.99
CA TYR A 162 8.43 -2.36 1.69
C TYR A 162 9.87 -1.93 1.40
N SER A 163 10.72 -1.77 2.42
CA SER A 163 12.06 -1.22 2.23
C SER A 163 12.93 -2.03 1.27
N CYS A 164 12.73 -3.35 1.15
CA CYS A 164 13.47 -4.11 0.15
C CYS A 164 13.12 -3.66 -1.28
N TYR A 165 11.82 -3.60 -1.57
CA TYR A 165 11.32 -3.16 -2.87
C TYR A 165 11.73 -1.72 -3.17
N GLU A 166 11.55 -0.82 -2.20
CA GLU A 166 11.89 0.60 -2.33
C GLU A 166 13.39 0.81 -2.49
N CYS A 167 14.21 -0.05 -1.91
CA CYS A 167 15.65 0.00 -2.12
C CYS A 167 16.06 -0.46 -3.52
N HIS A 168 15.41 -1.50 -4.03
CA HIS A 168 15.61 -1.92 -5.41
C HIS A 168 15.16 -0.83 -6.39
N LEU A 169 14.05 -0.16 -6.09
CA LEU A 169 13.55 0.99 -6.84
C LEU A 169 14.55 2.16 -6.80
N SER A 170 15.03 2.52 -5.60
CA SER A 170 16.04 3.56 -5.42
C SER A 170 17.31 3.30 -6.24
N LYS A 171 17.81 2.06 -6.18
CA LYS A 171 18.98 1.62 -6.96
C LYS A 171 18.73 1.70 -8.46
N SER A 172 17.60 1.17 -8.92
CA SER A 172 17.32 1.01 -10.35
C SER A 172 17.05 2.34 -11.04
N LEU A 173 16.44 3.29 -10.33
CA LEU A 173 16.12 4.61 -10.85
C LEU A 173 17.17 5.67 -10.51
N ASN A 174 18.15 5.34 -9.66
CA ASN A 174 19.08 6.30 -9.07
C ASN A 174 18.36 7.49 -8.43
N MET A 175 17.31 7.18 -7.67
CA MET A 175 16.42 8.14 -7.02
C MET A 175 16.32 7.85 -5.52
N LEU A 176 16.04 8.91 -4.78
CA LEU A 176 15.73 8.81 -3.35
C LEU A 176 14.27 8.39 -3.18
N VAL A 177 13.99 7.46 -2.27
CA VAL A 177 12.59 7.11 -1.91
C VAL A 177 12.28 7.67 -0.52
N LEU A 178 11.21 8.46 -0.41
CA LEU A 178 10.59 8.83 0.86
C LEU A 178 9.38 7.93 1.08
N HIS A 179 9.55 6.89 1.90
CA HIS A 179 8.45 6.05 2.37
C HIS A 179 7.63 6.82 3.40
N VAL A 180 6.33 6.93 3.17
CA VAL A 180 5.39 7.58 4.10
C VAL A 180 4.80 6.55 5.05
N ASP A 181 5.04 6.74 6.35
CA ASP A 181 4.52 5.88 7.42
C ASP A 181 3.23 6.50 7.97
N PHE A 182 2.10 6.12 7.37
CA PHE A 182 0.78 6.64 7.68
C PHE A 182 0.00 5.70 8.61
N ARG A 183 -0.93 6.26 9.37
CA ARG A 183 -1.78 5.50 10.31
C ARG A 183 -2.65 4.46 9.59
N LEU A 184 -2.82 3.31 10.23
CA LEU A 184 -3.56 2.15 9.68
C LEU A 184 -4.83 1.85 10.48
N ALA A 185 -5.79 1.25 9.79
CA ALA A 185 -7.00 0.68 10.38
C ALA A 185 -6.70 -0.68 11.05
N PRO A 186 -7.48 -1.06 12.08
CA PRO A 186 -8.68 -0.39 12.60
C PRO A 186 -8.42 0.71 13.63
N GLU A 187 -7.18 0.88 14.10
CA GLU A 187 -6.82 1.85 15.15
C GLU A 187 -7.11 3.29 14.73
N TYR A 188 -7.00 3.55 13.42
CA TYR A 188 -7.27 4.84 12.83
C TYR A 188 -8.19 4.72 11.62
N SER A 189 -9.03 5.74 11.43
CA SER A 189 -9.93 5.80 10.28
C SER A 189 -9.17 6.16 9.01
N LEU A 190 -9.78 5.89 7.85
CA LEU A 190 -9.20 6.30 6.57
C LEU A 190 -9.03 7.83 6.49
N GLU A 191 -9.94 8.60 7.06
CA GLU A 191 -9.83 10.06 7.08
C GLU A 191 -8.54 10.48 7.79
N GLN A 192 -8.19 9.83 8.89
CA GLN A 192 -6.93 10.06 9.60
C GLN A 192 -5.71 9.65 8.78
N THR A 193 -5.78 8.53 8.05
CA THR A 193 -4.74 8.13 7.10
C THR A 193 -4.54 9.19 5.99
N ILE A 194 -5.64 9.73 5.44
CA ILE A 194 -5.59 10.77 4.41
C ILE A 194 -5.02 12.08 4.99
N GLU A 195 -5.37 12.42 6.22
CA GLU A 195 -4.79 13.57 6.93
C GLU A 195 -3.27 13.44 7.09
N ASP A 196 -2.74 12.25 7.35
CA ASP A 196 -1.29 12.02 7.45
C ASP A 196 -0.58 12.31 6.13
N VAL A 197 -1.08 11.77 5.01
CA VAL A 197 -0.43 11.98 3.70
C VAL A 197 -0.51 13.44 3.25
N ILE A 198 -1.59 14.14 3.58
CA ILE A 198 -1.72 15.60 3.37
C ILE A 198 -0.72 16.35 4.25
N THR A 199 -0.59 15.95 5.52
CA THR A 199 0.33 16.56 6.48
C THR A 199 1.77 16.40 6.03
N VAL A 200 2.15 15.21 5.55
CA VAL A 200 3.45 14.95 4.92
C VAL A 200 3.70 15.90 3.77
N TYR A 201 2.75 16.08 2.85
CA TYR A 201 2.96 16.98 1.72
C TYR A 201 3.17 18.45 2.15
N LYS A 202 2.43 18.90 3.17
CA LYS A 202 2.63 20.25 3.75
C LYS A 202 4.01 20.39 4.38
N VAL A 203 4.45 19.40 5.16
CA VAL A 203 5.80 19.37 5.75
C VAL A 203 6.87 19.45 4.67
N LEU A 204 6.73 18.70 3.57
CA LEU A 204 7.68 18.74 2.46
C LEU A 204 7.79 20.15 1.85
N LEU A 205 6.66 20.83 1.64
CA LEU A 205 6.64 22.20 1.12
C LEU A 205 7.20 23.24 2.11
N ASP A 206 7.01 23.04 3.41
CA ASP A 206 7.57 23.92 4.44
C ASP A 206 9.09 23.79 4.53
N VAL A 207 9.62 22.59 4.32
CA VAL A 207 11.06 22.32 4.29
C VAL A 207 11.71 22.87 3.02
N ASP A 208 11.08 22.64 1.86
CA ASP A 208 11.54 23.13 0.57
C ASP A 208 10.33 23.52 -0.31
N PRO A 209 10.03 24.81 -0.47
CA PRO A 209 8.89 25.27 -1.27
C PRO A 209 8.91 24.82 -2.74
N ASN A 210 10.09 24.46 -3.26
CA ASN A 210 10.28 24.00 -4.63
C ASN A 210 10.35 22.47 -4.76
N ILE A 211 10.20 21.72 -3.67
CA ILE A 211 10.34 20.26 -3.66
C ILE A 211 9.40 19.57 -4.66
N HIS A 212 8.22 20.14 -4.92
CA HIS A 212 7.27 19.66 -5.93
C HIS A 212 7.92 19.47 -7.32
N ARG A 213 8.92 20.29 -7.68
CA ARG A 213 9.60 20.23 -8.98
C ARG A 213 10.50 19.02 -9.18
N ARG A 214 10.74 18.26 -8.11
CA ARG A 214 11.57 17.05 -8.10
C ARG A 214 10.87 15.87 -7.43
N LEU A 215 9.59 16.02 -7.06
CA LEU A 215 8.78 14.95 -6.47
C LEU A 215 8.04 14.17 -7.56
N ILE A 216 8.11 12.84 -7.45
CA ILE A 216 7.31 11.89 -8.21
C ILE A 216 6.51 11.10 -7.18
N GLY A 217 5.18 11.16 -7.24
CA GLY A 217 4.37 10.37 -6.31
C GLY A 217 4.11 8.97 -6.84
N MET A 218 4.28 7.97 -5.99
CA MET A 218 4.16 6.58 -6.37
C MET A 218 3.49 5.77 -5.27
N GLY A 219 2.78 4.72 -5.63
CA GLY A 219 2.24 3.80 -4.65
C GLY A 219 1.55 2.62 -5.30
N ASP A 220 1.40 1.55 -4.53
CA ASP A 220 0.76 0.31 -4.97
C ASP A 220 -0.57 0.09 -4.26
N SER A 221 -1.57 -0.48 -4.95
CA SER A 221 -2.85 -0.85 -4.32
C SER A 221 -3.50 0.33 -3.55
N SER A 222 -3.74 0.16 -2.25
CA SER A 222 -4.21 1.21 -1.35
C SER A 222 -3.31 2.45 -1.33
N GLY A 223 -2.00 2.28 -1.45
CA GLY A 223 -1.03 3.36 -1.49
C GLY A 223 -1.13 4.19 -2.78
N GLY A 224 -1.33 3.54 -3.93
CA GLY A 224 -1.62 4.25 -5.19
C GLY A 224 -2.91 5.07 -5.10
N MET A 225 -3.89 4.59 -4.34
CA MET A 225 -5.10 5.36 -4.08
C MET A 225 -4.88 6.53 -3.10
N LEU A 226 -4.04 6.38 -2.06
CA LEU A 226 -3.66 7.51 -1.21
C LEU A 226 -2.98 8.61 -2.01
N TRP A 227 -2.14 8.23 -2.97
CA TRP A 227 -1.55 9.18 -3.88
C TRP A 227 -2.60 9.95 -4.69
N ILE A 228 -3.61 9.25 -5.23
CA ILE A 228 -4.73 9.90 -5.94
C ILE A 228 -5.52 10.84 -5.02
N TYR A 229 -5.81 10.44 -3.77
CA TYR A 229 -6.47 11.32 -2.80
C TYR A 229 -5.64 12.56 -2.49
N LEU A 230 -4.33 12.39 -2.32
CA LEU A 230 -3.41 13.51 -2.10
C LEU A 230 -3.38 14.44 -3.32
N LEU A 231 -3.27 13.91 -4.54
CA LEU A 231 -3.33 14.71 -5.77
C LEU A 231 -4.63 15.49 -5.90
N GLN A 232 -5.77 14.85 -5.61
CA GLN A 232 -7.07 15.52 -5.62
C GLN A 232 -7.08 16.69 -4.61
N TRP A 233 -6.53 16.49 -3.41
CA TRP A 233 -6.42 17.53 -2.39
C TRP A 233 -5.49 18.66 -2.84
N ILE A 234 -4.33 18.34 -3.42
CA ILE A 234 -3.36 19.30 -3.96
C ILE A 234 -4.03 20.23 -4.98
N ILE A 235 -4.71 19.63 -5.97
CA ILE A 235 -5.41 20.37 -7.03
C ILE A 235 -6.53 21.23 -6.45
N SER A 236 -7.38 20.66 -5.60
CA SER A 236 -8.53 21.36 -5.01
C SER A 236 -8.14 22.54 -4.11
N ASN A 237 -6.92 22.53 -3.56
CA ASN A 237 -6.39 23.57 -2.68
C ASN A 237 -5.34 24.48 -3.36
N ASN A 238 -5.21 24.42 -4.69
CA ASN A 238 -4.24 25.20 -5.47
C ASN A 238 -2.80 25.10 -4.91
N LYS A 239 -2.40 23.91 -4.46
CA LYS A 239 -1.03 23.64 -4.02
C LYS A 239 -0.14 23.33 -5.23
N PRO A 240 1.19 23.55 -5.14
CA PRO A 240 2.10 23.14 -6.22
C PRO A 240 1.90 21.67 -6.54
N VAL A 241 1.87 21.31 -7.82
CA VAL A 241 1.67 19.91 -8.26
C VAL A 241 3.04 19.25 -8.42
N PRO A 242 3.24 18.01 -7.91
CA PRO A 242 4.48 17.27 -8.10
C PRO A 242 4.80 17.01 -9.59
N GLN A 243 6.09 16.86 -9.88
CA GLN A 243 6.62 16.74 -11.24
C GLN A 243 6.08 15.52 -12.00
N GLY A 244 5.77 14.42 -11.30
CA GLY A 244 5.31 13.19 -11.92
C GLY A 244 4.47 12.28 -11.02
N VAL A 245 3.91 11.25 -11.65
CA VAL A 245 3.18 10.11 -11.08
C VAL A 245 3.77 8.83 -11.66
#